data_AF-A0A6N9BRK9-F1
#
_entry.id   AF-A0A6N9BRK9-F1
#
_cell.length_a   1.000
_cell.length_b   1.000
_cell.length_c   1.000
_cell.angle_alpha   90.00
_cell.angle_beta   90.00
_cell.angle_gamma   90.00
#
_symmetry.space_group_name_H-M   'P 1'
#
loop_
_entity.id
_entity.type
_entity.pdbx_description
1 polymer ?
#
loop_
_entity_poly.entity_id
_entity_poly.type
_entity_poly.pdbx_seq_one_letter_code
_entity_poly.pdbx_strand_id
1 'polypeptide(L)'
;MADLVATAGRPPRKRGVSLPKGLRAWSLVLPLAAFIGVTFVAPLGAMLTRSVHMPVVADALPETVRLLGEWDGAAIPGEAVFQALGQELLAAREARTLGQVATRVNRVEGGLRSVLTRTARRLGAAAPELPAAPGGGTST
;
A
#
# COMPACT_ATOMS: atom_id res chain seq x y z
N MET A 1 12.37 -1.87 -91.01
CA MET A 1 11.10 -1.14 -91.17
C MET A 1 10.01 -2.02 -90.56
N ALA A 2 9.19 -1.43 -89.67
CA ALA A 2 8.15 -2.01 -88.81
C ALA A 2 8.66 -2.73 -87.55
N ASP A 3 8.20 -2.47 -86.32
CA ASP A 3 7.33 -1.48 -85.68
C ASP A 3 7.60 -1.68 -84.18
N LEU A 4 7.97 -0.68 -83.38
CA LEU A 4 7.07 0.27 -82.75
C LEU A 4 5.70 -0.30 -82.29
N VAL A 5 5.71 -1.37 -81.49
CA VAL A 5 4.59 -1.70 -80.58
C VAL A 5 5.12 -1.59 -79.15
N ALA A 6 5.08 -0.39 -78.58
CA ALA A 6 3.95 0.04 -77.74
C ALA A 6 3.78 -0.86 -76.50
N THR A 7 4.53 -0.50 -75.46
CA THR A 7 4.00 -0.21 -74.12
C THR A 7 2.81 -1.06 -73.69
N ALA A 8 3.07 -2.34 -73.37
CA ALA A 8 2.18 -3.08 -72.48
C ALA A 8 2.33 -2.49 -71.06
N GLY A 9 1.32 -1.76 -70.62
CA GLY A 9 1.25 -1.16 -69.29
C GLY A 9 1.48 -2.21 -68.19
N ARG A 10 2.56 -2.03 -67.43
CA ARG A 10 2.87 -2.86 -66.26
C ARG A 10 1.87 -2.51 -65.16
N PRO A 11 1.14 -3.46 -64.56
CA PRO A 11 0.18 -3.12 -63.51
C PRO A 11 0.92 -2.50 -62.31
N PRO A 12 0.30 -1.56 -61.58
CA PRO A 12 0.93 -0.94 -60.43
C PRO A 12 1.17 -2.01 -59.36
N ARG A 13 2.44 -2.35 -59.12
CA ARG A 13 2.83 -3.18 -57.98
C ARG A 13 2.38 -2.46 -56.71
N LYS A 14 1.28 -2.95 -56.11
CA LYS A 14 0.86 -2.53 -54.77
C LYS A 14 2.01 -2.87 -53.81
N ARG A 15 2.82 -1.88 -53.46
CA ARG A 15 3.79 -1.97 -52.36
C ARG A 15 2.99 -2.02 -51.06
N GLY A 16 2.53 -3.22 -50.71
CA GLY A 16 2.11 -3.47 -49.34
C GLY A 16 3.32 -3.23 -48.44
N VAL A 17 3.15 -2.39 -47.42
CA VAL A 17 4.19 -2.12 -46.42
C VAL A 17 4.56 -3.47 -45.78
N SER A 18 5.72 -4.00 -46.17
CA SER A 18 6.25 -5.22 -45.60
C SER A 18 6.92 -4.88 -44.28
N LEU A 19 6.12 -4.76 -43.23
CA LEU A 19 6.62 -4.87 -41.85
C LEU A 19 7.43 -6.17 -41.77
N PRO A 20 8.66 -6.15 -41.22
CA PRO A 20 9.53 -7.32 -41.16
C PRO A 20 8.77 -8.50 -40.54
N LYS A 21 8.87 -9.68 -41.17
CA LYS A 21 8.03 -10.86 -40.89
C LYS A 21 7.97 -11.24 -39.40
N GLY A 22 9.02 -10.95 -38.64
CA GLY A 22 9.07 -11.16 -37.19
C GLY A 22 8.13 -10.27 -36.38
N LEU A 23 7.98 -8.98 -36.71
CA LEU A 23 7.13 -8.05 -35.94
C LEU A 23 5.62 -8.33 -36.11
N ARG A 24 5.23 -8.93 -37.25
CA ARG A 24 3.83 -9.28 -37.51
C ARG A 24 3.33 -10.36 -36.54
N ALA A 25 4.15 -11.36 -36.23
CA ALA A 25 3.76 -12.41 -35.29
C ALA A 25 3.53 -11.86 -33.87
N TRP A 26 4.40 -10.96 -33.41
CA TRP A 26 4.26 -10.31 -32.10
C TRP A 26 3.03 -9.39 -32.04
N SER A 27 2.66 -8.72 -33.13
CA SER A 27 1.49 -7.83 -33.15
C SER A 27 0.14 -8.53 -32.91
N LEU A 28 0.03 -9.84 -33.17
CA LEU A 28 -1.18 -10.62 -32.85
C LEU A 28 -1.22 -11.03 -31.37
N VAL A 29 -0.07 -11.25 -30.74
CA VAL A 29 0.03 -11.69 -29.34
C VAL A 29 0.03 -10.51 -28.38
N LEU A 30 0.63 -9.37 -28.77
CA LEU A 30 0.74 -8.17 -27.95
C LEU A 30 -0.59 -7.68 -27.33
N PRO A 31 -1.70 -7.54 -28.09
CA PRO A 31 -2.96 -7.04 -27.52
C PRO A 31 -3.54 -8.00 -26.48
N LEU A 32 -3.43 -9.31 -26.70
CA LEU A 32 -3.86 -10.31 -25.72
C LEU A 32 -2.97 -10.31 -24.48
N ALA A 33 -1.65 -10.25 -24.66
CA ALA A 33 -0.69 -10.17 -23.55
C ALA A 33 -0.86 -8.88 -22.73
N ALA A 34 -1.09 -7.73 -23.39
CA ALA A 34 -1.37 -6.46 -22.73
C ALA A 34 -2.66 -6.52 -21.91
N PHE A 35 -3.72 -7.14 -22.46
CA PHE A 35 -4.97 -7.35 -21.72
C PHE A 35 -4.75 -8.17 -20.44
N ILE A 36 -4.00 -9.28 -20.51
CA ILE A 36 -3.64 -10.09 -19.33
C ILE A 36 -2.76 -9.29 -18.36
N GLY A 37 -1.81 -8.51 -18.88
CA GLY A 37 -0.96 -7.63 -18.08
C GLY A 37 -1.77 -6.65 -17.24
N VAL A 38 -2.78 -6.02 -17.83
CA VAL A 38 -3.62 -5.02 -17.15
C VAL A 38 -4.65 -5.67 -16.21
N THR A 39 -5.24 -6.79 -16.60
CA THR A 39 -6.35 -7.42 -15.83
C THR A 39 -5.88 -8.37 -14.73
N PHE A 40 -4.72 -8.99 -14.90
CA PHE A 40 -4.15 -9.90 -13.91
C PHE A 40 -2.87 -9.35 -13.31
N VAL A 41 -1.83 -9.10 -14.12
CA VAL A 41 -0.49 -8.80 -13.58
C VAL A 41 -0.47 -7.51 -12.76
N ALA A 42 -1.13 -6.45 -13.24
CA ALA A 42 -1.20 -5.17 -12.52
C ALA A 42 -1.97 -5.29 -11.18
N PRO A 43 -3.20 -5.84 -11.11
CA PRO A 43 -3.88 -6.09 -9.84
C PRO A 43 -3.12 -7.04 -8.92
N LEU A 44 -2.46 -8.06 -9.47
CA LEU A 44 -1.68 -9.02 -8.68
C LEU A 44 -0.46 -8.33 -8.05
N GLY A 45 0.26 -7.51 -8.82
CA GLY A 45 1.34 -6.67 -8.30
C GLY A 45 0.86 -5.72 -7.20
N ALA A 46 -0.28 -5.06 -7.42
CA ALA A 46 -0.89 -4.17 -6.41
C ALA A 46 -1.31 -4.91 -5.14
N MET A 47 -1.79 -6.15 -5.25
CA MET A 47 -2.11 -6.99 -4.09
C MET A 47 -0.84 -7.45 -3.36
N LEU A 48 0.23 -7.80 -4.09
CA LEU A 48 1.51 -8.20 -3.50
C LEU A 48 2.18 -7.07 -2.75
N THR A 49 2.21 -5.84 -3.30
CA THR A 49 2.76 -4.69 -2.59
C THR A 49 1.97 -4.39 -1.31
N ARG A 50 0.64 -4.51 -1.37
CA ARG A 50 -0.25 -4.36 -0.22
C ARG A 50 -0.10 -5.46 0.83
N SER A 51 0.27 -6.68 0.43
CA SER A 51 0.54 -7.79 1.37
C SER A 51 1.81 -7.59 2.19
N VAL A 52 2.79 -6.86 1.65
CA VAL A 52 4.05 -6.56 2.37
C VAL A 52 3.90 -5.30 3.22
N HIS A 53 3.10 -4.32 2.77
CA HIS A 53 2.91 -3.04 3.44
C HIS A 53 1.54 -2.94 4.11
N MET A 54 1.43 -3.51 5.33
CA MET A 54 0.39 -3.12 6.28
C MET A 54 1.02 -2.78 7.63
N PRO A 55 1.61 -1.58 7.79
CA PRO A 55 2.14 -1.11 9.07
C PRO A 55 1.01 -0.66 10.01
N VAL A 56 0.03 -1.53 10.26
CA VAL A 56 -1.20 -1.27 11.06
C VAL A 56 -0.89 -0.62 12.42
N VAL A 57 0.20 -1.03 13.06
CA VAL A 57 0.59 -0.52 14.39
C VAL A 57 1.31 0.82 14.28
N ALA A 58 2.19 1.01 13.29
CA ALA A 58 2.90 2.27 13.11
C ALA A 58 1.98 3.40 12.60
N ASP A 59 0.97 3.05 11.79
CA ASP A 59 -0.03 4.02 11.32
C ASP A 59 -0.99 4.43 12.43
N ALA A 60 -1.31 3.51 13.35
CA ALA A 60 -2.28 3.77 14.41
C ALA A 60 -1.66 4.32 15.69
N LEU A 61 -0.37 4.05 15.94
CA LEU A 61 0.37 4.47 17.13
C LEU A 61 1.72 5.15 16.74
N PRO A 62 1.73 6.16 15.85
CA PRO A 62 2.96 6.75 15.33
C PRO A 62 3.88 7.32 16.42
N GLU A 63 3.31 8.02 17.41
CA GLU A 63 4.07 8.67 18.48
C GLU A 63 4.57 7.64 19.50
N THR A 64 3.74 6.65 19.85
CA THR A 64 4.20 5.55 20.71
C THR A 64 5.39 4.81 20.08
N VAL A 65 5.32 4.51 18.79
CA VAL A 65 6.42 3.80 18.08
C VAL A 65 7.67 4.67 18.02
N ARG A 66 7.53 5.99 17.81
CA ARG A 66 8.65 6.93 17.81
C ARG A 66 9.37 6.93 19.16
N LEU A 67 8.62 7.07 20.26
CA LEU A 67 9.17 7.09 21.62
C LEU A 67 9.74 5.73 22.04
N LEU A 68 9.13 4.61 21.61
CA LEU A 68 9.69 3.27 21.83
C LEU A 68 10.97 3.01 21.03
N GLY A 69 11.19 3.73 19.92
CA GLY A 69 12.41 3.62 19.13
C GLY A 69 13.67 4.01 19.92
N GLU A 70 13.53 4.85 20.94
CA GLU A 70 14.60 5.28 21.84
C GLU A 70 14.75 4.35 23.06
N TRP A 71 13.85 3.38 23.24
CA TRP A 71 13.80 2.51 24.41
C TRP A 71 14.69 1.26 24.24
N ASP A 72 15.37 0.87 25.32
CA ASP A 72 16.36 -0.22 25.34
C ASP A 72 15.75 -1.63 25.52
N GLY A 73 14.44 -1.72 25.76
CA GLY A 73 13.74 -3.00 25.93
C GLY A 73 13.87 -3.64 27.31
N ALA A 74 14.58 -3.00 28.26
CA ALA A 74 14.90 -3.61 29.56
C ALA A 74 14.09 -3.00 30.72
N ALA A 75 14.02 -1.67 30.79
CA ALA A 75 13.31 -0.96 31.86
C ALA A 75 11.86 -0.62 31.45
N ILE A 76 11.00 -0.25 32.39
CA ILE A 76 9.67 0.26 32.02
C ILE A 76 9.85 1.56 31.23
N PRO A 77 9.19 1.73 30.05
CA PRO A 77 9.29 2.96 29.27
C PRO A 77 8.89 4.19 30.08
N GLY A 78 9.43 5.36 29.72
CA GLY A 78 9.10 6.61 30.40
C GLY A 78 7.60 6.97 30.29
N GLU A 79 7.12 7.80 31.22
CA GLU A 79 5.70 8.20 31.31
C GLU A 79 5.14 8.77 29.98
N ALA A 80 5.97 9.49 29.21
CA ALA A 80 5.60 10.04 27.92
C ALA A 80 5.07 8.98 26.93
N VAL A 81 5.63 7.76 26.98
CA VAL A 81 5.19 6.62 26.14
C VAL A 81 3.78 6.20 26.51
N PHE A 82 3.46 6.12 27.81
CA PHE A 82 2.13 5.71 28.27
C PHE A 82 1.06 6.75 27.95
N GLN A 83 1.41 8.04 28.05
CA GLN A 83 0.53 9.14 27.67
C GLN A 83 0.21 9.11 26.17
N ALA A 84 1.24 8.99 25.32
CA ALA A 84 1.09 8.85 23.88
C ALA A 84 0.22 7.64 23.52
N LEU A 85 0.54 6.47 24.09
CA LEU A 85 -0.23 5.25 23.88
C LEU A 85 -1.70 5.41 24.30
N GLY A 86 -1.97 6.06 25.43
CA GLY A 86 -3.33 6.29 25.91
C GLY A 86 -4.16 7.11 24.94
N GLN A 87 -3.61 8.21 24.43
CA GLN A 87 -4.28 9.09 23.46
C GLN A 87 -4.48 8.41 22.11
N GLU A 88 -3.46 7.71 21.61
CA GLU A 88 -3.54 7.02 20.33
C GLU A 88 -4.50 5.82 20.38
N LEU A 89 -4.65 5.14 21.53
CA LEU A 89 -5.67 4.10 21.70
C LEU A 89 -7.10 4.66 21.67
N LEU A 90 -7.31 5.88 22.18
CA LEU A 90 -8.60 6.59 22.05
C LEU A 90 -8.86 6.96 20.59
N ALA A 91 -7.88 7.57 19.92
CA ALA A 91 -7.99 7.91 18.50
C ALA A 91 -8.24 6.67 17.63
N ALA A 92 -7.52 5.57 17.87
CA ALA A 92 -7.70 4.30 17.15
C ALA A 92 -9.09 3.67 17.41
N ARG A 93 -9.68 3.92 18.59
CA ARG A 93 -11.04 3.49 18.90
C ARG A 93 -12.05 4.28 18.07
N GLU A 94 -11.92 5.60 18.02
CA GLU A 94 -12.77 6.49 17.23
C GLU A 94 -12.67 6.20 15.73
N ALA A 95 -11.45 5.97 15.23
CA ALA A 95 -11.17 5.59 13.85
C ALA A 95 -11.55 4.13 13.50
N ARG A 96 -12.06 3.34 14.46
CA ARG A 96 -12.37 1.90 14.31
C ARG A 96 -11.18 1.03 13.86
N THR A 97 -9.94 1.49 14.07
CA THR A 97 -8.71 0.75 13.76
C THR A 97 -8.17 -0.05 14.94
N LEU A 98 -8.63 0.22 16.17
CA LEU A 98 -8.22 -0.46 17.41
C LEU A 98 -8.27 -1.99 17.32
N GLY A 99 -9.30 -2.55 16.66
CA GLY A 99 -9.44 -4.00 16.49
C GLY A 99 -8.31 -4.61 15.65
N GLN A 100 -7.84 -3.89 14.63
CA GLN A 100 -6.74 -4.32 13.77
C GLN A 100 -5.41 -4.26 14.53
N VAL A 101 -5.16 -3.15 15.25
CA VAL A 101 -3.98 -2.98 16.13
C VAL A 101 -3.92 -4.08 17.18
N ALA A 102 -5.02 -4.30 17.91
CA ALA A 102 -5.10 -5.31 18.95
C ALA A 102 -4.86 -6.73 18.41
N THR A 103 -5.33 -7.03 17.19
CA THR A 103 -5.07 -8.31 16.53
C THR A 103 -3.60 -8.46 16.16
N ARG A 104 -2.98 -7.39 15.64
CA ARG A 104 -1.57 -7.42 15.21
C ARG A 104 -0.62 -7.57 16.38
N VAL A 105 -0.88 -6.87 17.48
CA VAL A 105 -0.12 -6.97 18.73
C VAL A 105 -0.30 -8.36 19.37
N ASN A 106 -1.50 -8.94 19.31
CA ASN A 106 -1.75 -10.30 19.81
C ASN A 106 -1.01 -11.41 19.04
N ARG A 107 -0.41 -11.11 17.88
CA ARG A 107 0.49 -12.06 17.20
C ARG A 107 1.87 -12.14 17.86
N VAL A 108 2.27 -11.12 18.62
CA VAL A 108 3.53 -11.12 19.37
C VAL A 108 3.35 -11.94 20.63
N GLU A 109 2.30 -11.64 21.39
CA GLU A 109 1.97 -12.36 22.62
C GLU A 109 0.45 -12.52 22.77
N GLY A 110 0.04 -13.76 23.07
CA GLY A 110 -1.36 -14.11 23.24
C GLY A 110 -1.96 -13.42 24.47
N GLY A 111 -3.15 -12.81 24.32
CA GLY A 111 -3.87 -12.15 25.40
C GLY A 111 -3.79 -10.62 25.35
N LEU A 112 -2.81 -10.05 24.62
CA LEU A 112 -2.66 -8.60 24.48
C LEU A 112 -3.86 -7.92 23.81
N ARG A 113 -4.62 -8.62 22.96
CA ARG A 113 -5.86 -8.09 22.39
C ARG A 113 -6.84 -7.65 23.48
N SER A 114 -7.04 -8.52 24.47
CA SER A 114 -7.98 -8.28 25.58
C SER A 114 -7.49 -7.16 26.48
N VAL A 115 -6.18 -7.06 26.69
CA VAL A 115 -5.56 -5.96 27.44
C VAL A 115 -5.80 -4.63 26.73
N LEU A 116 -5.38 -4.50 25.47
CA LEU A 116 -5.55 -3.26 24.69
C LEU A 116 -7.01 -2.81 24.61
N THR A 117 -7.93 -3.74 24.31
CA THR A 117 -9.36 -3.42 24.20
C THR A 117 -9.99 -3.02 25.54
N ARG A 118 -9.54 -3.62 26.65
CA ARG A 118 -9.97 -3.23 28.00
C ARG A 118 -9.40 -1.87 28.39
N THR A 119 -8.13 -1.61 28.09
CA THR A 119 -7.47 -0.33 28.36
C THR A 119 -8.14 0.79 27.60
N ALA A 120 -8.31 0.67 26.27
CA ALA A 120 -8.99 1.69 25.46
C ALA A 120 -10.44 1.96 25.92
N ARG A 121 -11.16 0.92 26.38
CA ARG A 121 -12.51 1.09 26.94
C ARG A 121 -12.49 1.87 28.26
N ARG A 122 -11.54 1.58 29.15
CA ARG A 122 -11.38 2.29 30.43
C ARG A 122 -10.94 3.73 30.22
N LEU A 123 -9.99 3.96 29.30
CA LEU A 123 -9.56 5.29 28.89
C LEU A 123 -10.73 6.08 28.33
N GLY A 124 -11.59 5.51 27.49
CA GLY A 124 -12.77 6.22 26.98
C GLY A 124 -13.76 6.64 28.07
N ALA A 125 -13.83 5.89 29.16
CA ALA A 125 -14.64 6.26 30.33
C ALA A 125 -13.97 7.31 31.22
N ALA A 126 -12.63 7.35 31.25
CA ALA A 126 -11.81 8.26 32.05
C ALA A 126 -11.27 9.48 31.25
N ALA A 127 -11.53 9.55 29.94
CA ALA A 127 -11.09 10.60 29.04
C ALA A 127 -11.39 12.05 29.47
N PRO A 128 -12.43 12.35 30.28
CA PRO A 128 -12.61 13.69 30.83
C PRO A 128 -11.42 14.21 31.66
N GLU A 129 -10.55 13.33 32.17
CA GLU A 129 -9.47 13.66 33.12
C GLU A 129 -8.05 13.54 32.53
N LEU A 130 -7.88 13.08 31.29
CA LEU A 130 -6.56 12.92 30.70
C LEU A 130 -5.96 14.27 30.30
N PRO A 131 -4.79 14.66 30.83
CA PRO A 131 -4.15 15.91 30.44
C PRO A 131 -3.79 15.87 28.95
N ALA A 132 -4.09 16.96 28.25
CA ALA A 132 -3.69 17.14 26.85
C ALA A 132 -2.15 17.03 26.75
N ALA A 133 -1.66 16.33 25.72
CA ALA A 133 -0.23 16.09 25.57
C ALA A 133 0.56 17.42 25.50
N PRO A 134 1.73 17.50 26.17
CA PRO A 134 2.67 18.58 25.91
C PRO A 134 3.33 18.34 24.55
N GLY A 135 2.87 19.04 23.49
CA GLY A 135 3.66 19.21 22.27
C GLY A 135 3.02 18.78 20.94
N GLY A 136 1.86 19.34 20.57
CA GLY A 136 1.50 19.53 19.16
C GLY A 136 2.19 20.76 18.59
N GLY A 137 3.53 20.75 18.56
CA GLY A 137 4.33 21.85 18.03
C GLY A 137 4.35 21.81 16.51
N THR A 138 3.59 22.72 15.89
CA THR A 138 3.81 23.17 14.52
C THR A 138 5.26 23.61 14.33
N SER A 139 5.92 23.13 13.29
CA SER A 139 7.05 23.80 12.62
C SER A 139 6.75 23.59 11.13
N THR A 140 6.25 24.59 10.38
CA THR A 140 6.97 25.77 9.86
C THR A 140 8.36 25.42 9.36
#